data_AF-A0A521KXN0-F1
#
_entry.id   AF-A0A521KXN0-F1
#
_cell.length_a   1.000
_cell.length_b   1.000
_cell.length_c   1.000
_cell.angle_alpha   90.00
_cell.angle_beta   90.00
_cell.angle_gamma   90.00
#
_symmetry.space_group_name_H-M   'P 1'
#
loop_
_entity.id
_entity.type
_entity.pdbx_description
1 polymer ?
#
loop_
_entity_poly.entity_id
_entity_poly.type
_entity_poly.pdbx_seq_one_letter_code
_entity_poly.pdbx_strand_id
1 'polypeptide(L)'
;MNRRTSESVLGALALLALSSCGELAPNLRQREATSASELARLSADARTIELLTLSGRGITDAALARVEPLTAVRTIVMLDCDEASAAGLEPLAKLRELRELVLYDCARLEGAALEPLQRCAKLETVRLHAKSVDAATLEQLARCKRLRSLRLTGSLAPDAEAALAALRTALPDCIVVAAK
;
A
#
# COMPACT_ATOMS: atom_id res chain seq x y z
N MET A 1 2.14 -1.27 31.05
CA MET A 1 0.76 -0.94 30.67
C MET A 1 0.81 -0.12 29.37
N ASN A 2 -0.07 -0.35 28.39
CA ASN A 2 -0.28 0.44 27.14
C ASN A 2 0.10 -0.21 25.78
N ARG A 3 0.30 -1.53 25.66
CA ARG A 3 0.38 -2.17 24.31
C ARG A 3 -0.99 -2.46 23.67
N ARG A 4 -2.01 -2.78 24.48
CA ARG A 4 -3.35 -3.14 23.98
C ARG A 4 -4.19 -1.99 23.42
N THR A 5 -3.89 -0.74 23.78
CA THR A 5 -4.66 0.44 23.31
C THR A 5 -4.12 1.00 22.00
N SER A 6 -2.83 0.83 21.67
CA SER A 6 -2.33 1.23 20.35
C SER A 6 -2.76 0.23 19.26
N GLU A 7 -2.76 -1.08 19.58
CA GLU A 7 -3.24 -2.14 18.68
C GLU A 7 -4.73 -1.96 18.34
N SER A 8 -5.57 -1.54 19.29
CA SER A 8 -7.00 -1.31 19.03
C SER A 8 -7.27 -0.04 18.23
N VAL A 9 -6.45 1.01 18.37
CA VAL A 9 -6.60 2.27 17.61
C VAL A 9 -6.04 2.13 16.20
N LEU A 10 -4.91 1.43 16.02
CA LEU A 10 -4.35 1.07 14.72
C LEU A 10 -5.26 0.09 13.97
N GLY A 11 -5.83 -0.90 14.66
CA GLY A 11 -6.84 -1.80 14.09
C GLY A 11 -8.13 -1.08 13.71
N ALA A 12 -8.56 -0.06 14.48
CA ALA A 12 -9.69 0.79 14.13
C ALA A 12 -9.40 1.72 12.93
N LEU A 13 -8.18 2.27 12.82
CA LEU A 13 -7.73 3.02 11.65
C LEU A 13 -7.58 2.12 10.42
N ALA A 14 -7.09 0.89 10.59
CA ALA A 14 -7.06 -0.13 9.55
C ALA A 14 -8.48 -0.49 9.12
N LEU A 15 -9.42 -0.65 10.05
CA LEU A 15 -10.85 -0.84 9.76
C LEU A 15 -11.48 0.38 9.08
N LEU A 16 -11.06 1.61 9.38
CA LEU A 16 -11.51 2.82 8.67
C LEU A 16 -10.91 2.92 7.26
N ALA A 17 -9.62 2.60 7.11
CA ALA A 17 -8.95 2.50 5.82
C ALA A 17 -9.59 1.40 4.96
N LEU A 18 -9.92 0.26 5.56
CA LEU A 18 -10.67 -0.85 4.96
C LEU A 18 -12.15 -0.48 4.72
N SER A 19 -12.78 0.33 5.56
CA SER A 19 -14.17 0.80 5.36
C SER A 19 -14.27 1.75 4.18
N SER A 20 -13.23 2.54 3.92
CA SER A 20 -13.12 3.33 2.69
C SER A 20 -12.81 2.45 1.47
N CYS A 21 -12.30 1.24 1.70
CA CYS A 21 -12.03 0.20 0.73
C CYS A 21 -13.32 -0.59 0.46
N GLY A 22 -14.19 0.01 -0.37
CA GLY A 22 -15.55 -0.46 -0.66
C GLY A 22 -15.70 -1.99 -0.62
N GLU A 23 -16.54 -2.45 0.30
CA GLU A 23 -17.10 -3.81 0.39
C GLU A 23 -16.08 -4.94 0.27
N LEU A 24 -15.08 -4.98 1.14
CA LEU A 24 -14.33 -6.20 1.38
C LEU A 24 -15.17 -7.13 2.26
N ALA A 25 -15.80 -8.12 1.62
CA ALA A 25 -16.60 -9.15 2.25
C ALA A 25 -15.87 -9.76 3.47
N PRO A 26 -16.58 -10.06 4.57
CA PRO A 26 -16.00 -10.51 5.86
C PRO A 26 -15.42 -11.95 5.84
N ASN A 27 -14.88 -12.42 4.71
CA ASN A 27 -14.58 -13.85 4.46
C ASN A 27 -13.07 -14.19 4.53
N LEU A 28 -12.67 -14.79 5.66
CA LEU A 28 -11.69 -15.89 5.86
C LEU A 28 -10.26 -15.83 5.26
N ARG A 29 -9.93 -14.90 4.36
CA ARG A 29 -8.65 -14.81 3.63
C ARG A 29 -7.84 -13.55 3.96
N GLN A 30 -8.28 -12.81 4.97
CA GLN A 30 -7.58 -11.65 5.49
C GLN A 30 -6.62 -12.06 6.60
N ARG A 31 -5.40 -11.54 6.56
CA ARG A 31 -4.41 -11.69 7.63
C ARG A 31 -3.79 -10.35 7.98
N GLU A 32 -3.47 -10.18 9.25
CA GLU A 32 -2.75 -9.03 9.77
C GLU A 32 -1.39 -9.51 10.28
N ALA A 33 -0.36 -8.70 10.04
CA ALA A 33 0.95 -8.88 10.64
C ALA A 33 1.51 -7.53 11.08
N THR A 34 2.03 -7.50 12.29
CA THR A 34 2.70 -6.35 12.91
C THR A 34 4.21 -6.57 13.05
N SER A 35 4.67 -7.80 12.77
CA SER A 35 6.06 -8.21 12.95
C SER A 35 6.52 -9.23 11.90
N ALA A 36 7.84 -9.31 11.71
CA ALA A 36 8.46 -10.31 10.84
C ALA A 36 8.13 -11.77 11.26
N SER A 37 7.92 -12.02 12.56
CA SER A 37 7.57 -13.33 13.08
C SER A 37 6.18 -13.78 12.65
N GLU A 38 5.22 -12.86 12.57
CA GLU A 38 3.87 -13.13 12.09
C GLU A 38 3.87 -13.34 10.58
N LEU A 39 4.55 -12.49 9.82
CA LEU A 39 4.75 -12.66 8.38
C LEU A 39 5.37 -14.03 8.04
N ALA A 40 6.33 -14.50 8.84
CA ALA A 40 6.92 -15.83 8.67
C ALA A 40 5.88 -16.95 8.84
N ARG A 41 4.93 -16.81 9.77
CA ARG A 41 3.84 -17.78 9.97
C ARG A 41 2.83 -17.76 8.83
N LEU A 42 2.60 -16.59 8.22
CA LEU A 42 1.69 -16.45 7.08
C LEU A 42 2.14 -17.19 5.82
N SER A 43 3.43 -17.53 5.71
CA SER A 43 3.94 -18.36 4.62
C SER A 43 3.27 -19.75 4.54
N ALA A 44 2.74 -20.27 5.65
CA ALA A 44 1.98 -21.53 5.66
C ALA A 44 0.64 -21.41 4.91
N ASP A 45 0.03 -20.22 4.91
CA ASP A 45 -1.26 -19.91 4.28
C ASP A 45 -1.09 -19.09 2.99
N ALA A 46 0.11 -19.09 2.42
CA ALA A 46 0.50 -18.18 1.32
C ALA A 46 -0.37 -18.24 0.06
N ARG A 47 -1.12 -19.33 -0.12
CA ARG A 47 -2.03 -19.54 -1.27
C ARG A 47 -3.48 -19.19 -0.99
N THR A 48 -3.84 -18.91 0.26
CA THR A 48 -5.21 -18.60 0.66
C THR A 48 -5.39 -17.14 1.03
N ILE A 49 -4.33 -16.44 1.43
CA ILE A 49 -4.40 -15.03 1.82
C ILE A 49 -4.60 -14.16 0.59
N GLU A 50 -5.71 -13.43 0.56
CA GLU A 50 -6.02 -12.45 -0.49
C GLU A 50 -5.82 -11.01 0.00
N LEU A 51 -6.02 -10.77 1.29
CA LEU A 51 -5.82 -9.47 1.91
C LEU A 51 -4.78 -9.57 3.03
N LEU A 52 -3.74 -8.75 2.93
CA LEU A 52 -2.70 -8.65 3.95
C LEU A 52 -2.64 -7.24 4.50
N THR A 53 -2.94 -7.11 5.79
CA THR A 53 -2.73 -5.88 6.55
C THR A 53 -1.39 -5.94 7.26
N LEU A 54 -0.55 -4.95 7.03
CA LEU A 54 0.74 -4.76 7.67
C LEU A 54 0.67 -3.47 8.48
N SER A 55 0.94 -3.54 9.77
CA SER A 55 0.83 -2.35 10.60
C SER A 55 1.93 -2.20 11.64
N GLY A 56 2.40 -0.97 11.78
CA GLY A 56 3.38 -0.55 12.77
C GLY A 56 4.83 -0.74 12.33
N ARG A 57 5.72 -0.29 13.22
CA ARG A 57 7.16 -0.19 12.98
C ARG A 57 7.92 -1.52 12.95
N GLY A 58 7.25 -2.64 13.26
CA GLY A 58 7.84 -3.97 13.15
C GLY A 58 7.97 -4.46 11.70
N ILE A 59 7.39 -3.73 10.75
CA ILE A 59 7.42 -4.02 9.32
C ILE A 59 8.63 -3.32 8.69
N THR A 60 9.78 -4.02 8.73
CA THR A 60 11.03 -3.60 8.09
C THR A 60 11.16 -4.20 6.68
N ASP A 61 12.16 -3.78 5.91
CA ASP A 61 12.49 -4.39 4.61
C ASP A 61 12.71 -5.91 4.71
N ALA A 62 13.35 -6.35 5.80
CA ALA A 62 13.57 -7.77 6.07
C ALA A 62 12.26 -8.51 6.39
N ALA A 63 11.30 -7.83 7.03
CA ALA A 63 9.96 -8.38 7.26
C ALA A 63 9.21 -8.51 5.91
N LEU A 64 9.23 -7.47 5.08
CA LEU A 64 8.59 -7.45 3.76
C LEU A 64 9.18 -8.49 2.80
N ALA A 65 10.46 -8.84 2.91
CA ALA A 65 11.03 -9.96 2.15
C ALA A 65 10.27 -11.29 2.37
N ARG A 66 9.52 -11.43 3.48
CA ARG A 66 8.70 -12.61 3.77
C ARG A 66 7.32 -12.59 3.12
N VAL A 67 6.94 -11.52 2.42
CA VAL A 67 5.70 -11.48 1.63
C VAL A 67 5.83 -12.14 0.26
N GLU A 68 7.05 -12.33 -0.26
CA GLU A 68 7.32 -12.95 -1.57
C GLU A 68 6.57 -14.28 -1.83
N PRO A 69 6.45 -15.23 -0.88
CA PRO A 69 5.70 -16.47 -1.11
C PRO A 69 4.18 -16.27 -1.22
N LEU A 70 3.62 -15.14 -0.75
CA LEU A 70 2.18 -14.86 -0.65
C LEU A 70 1.55 -14.52 -2.01
N THR A 71 1.71 -15.42 -2.98
CA THR A 71 1.35 -15.22 -4.39
C THR A 71 -0.15 -15.05 -4.66
N ALA A 72 -1.02 -15.39 -3.70
CA ALA A 72 -2.47 -15.20 -3.81
C ALA A 72 -2.95 -13.82 -3.36
N VAL A 73 -2.06 -12.99 -2.78
CA VAL A 73 -2.43 -11.69 -2.22
C VAL A 73 -2.81 -10.73 -3.34
N ARG A 74 -4.00 -10.13 -3.19
CA ARG A 74 -4.60 -9.16 -4.10
C ARG A 74 -4.62 -7.77 -3.52
N THR A 75 -4.76 -7.64 -2.21
CA THR A 75 -4.84 -6.37 -1.52
C THR A 75 -3.84 -6.32 -0.38
N ILE A 76 -3.02 -5.27 -0.36
CA ILE A 76 -2.09 -5.00 0.73
C ILE A 76 -2.40 -3.65 1.32
N VAL A 77 -2.55 -3.62 2.65
CA VAL A 77 -2.76 -2.40 3.42
C VAL A 77 -1.57 -2.25 4.35
N MET A 78 -0.80 -1.17 4.20
CA MET A 78 0.31 -0.83 5.09
C MET A 78 -0.07 0.39 5.91
N LEU A 79 0.05 0.29 7.23
CA LEU A 79 -0.31 1.36 8.17
C LEU A 79 0.88 1.64 9.10
N ASP A 80 1.36 2.88 9.19
CA ASP A 80 2.45 3.28 10.10
C ASP A 80 3.71 2.39 9.92
N CYS A 81 4.02 2.03 8.66
CA CYS A 81 5.18 1.21 8.31
C CYS A 81 6.41 2.09 8.00
N ASP A 82 6.78 2.94 8.96
CA ASP A 82 7.90 3.89 8.83
C ASP A 82 9.30 3.22 8.76
N GLU A 83 9.41 1.93 9.07
CA GLU A 83 10.69 1.20 8.97
C GLU A 83 10.87 0.47 7.63
N ALA A 84 9.87 0.53 6.75
CA ALA A 84 9.98 0.05 5.39
C ALA A 84 10.53 1.15 4.46
N SER A 85 11.38 0.75 3.53
CA SER A 85 11.97 1.61 2.50
C SER A 85 11.59 1.14 1.10
N ALA A 86 12.10 1.83 0.07
CA ALA A 86 12.00 1.40 -1.32
C ALA A 86 12.43 -0.06 -1.52
N ALA A 87 13.48 -0.51 -0.84
CA ALA A 87 13.96 -1.89 -0.92
C ALA A 87 12.95 -2.90 -0.35
N GLY A 88 12.18 -2.49 0.66
CA GLY A 88 11.07 -3.26 1.21
C GLY A 88 9.90 -3.43 0.25
N LEU A 89 9.77 -2.59 -0.78
CA LEU A 89 8.73 -2.74 -1.80
C LEU A 89 9.10 -3.66 -2.97
N GLU A 90 10.38 -4.01 -3.15
CA GLU A 90 10.81 -4.95 -4.20
C GLU A 90 10.12 -6.34 -4.10
N PRO A 91 9.93 -6.93 -2.91
CA PRO A 91 9.13 -8.15 -2.77
C PRO A 91 7.67 -7.99 -3.21
N LEU A 92 7.06 -6.82 -3.01
CA LEU A 92 5.68 -6.54 -3.41
C LEU A 92 5.54 -6.52 -4.94
N ALA A 93 6.58 -6.06 -5.65
CA ALA A 93 6.65 -6.09 -7.10
C ALA A 93 6.59 -7.51 -7.71
N LYS A 94 6.93 -8.54 -6.92
CA LYS A 94 6.86 -9.94 -7.35
C LYS A 94 5.47 -10.57 -7.19
N LEU A 95 4.56 -9.90 -6.47
CA LEU A 95 3.19 -10.37 -6.25
C LEU A 95 2.33 -10.18 -7.50
N ARG A 96 2.29 -11.21 -8.35
CA ARG A 96 1.63 -11.16 -9.66
C ARG A 96 0.12 -10.97 -9.62
N GLU A 97 -0.51 -11.27 -8.48
CA GLU A 97 -1.96 -11.09 -8.28
C GLU A 97 -2.30 -9.81 -7.52
N LEU A 98 -1.31 -9.00 -7.12
CA LEU A 98 -1.55 -7.75 -6.40
C LEU A 98 -2.32 -6.76 -7.29
N ARG A 99 -3.50 -6.35 -6.83
CA ARG A 99 -4.41 -5.42 -7.49
C ARG A 99 -4.58 -4.11 -6.75
N GLU A 100 -4.51 -4.15 -5.42
CA GLU A 100 -4.72 -2.98 -4.59
C GLU A 100 -3.61 -2.81 -3.56
N LEU A 101 -3.06 -1.61 -3.50
CA LEU A 101 -2.10 -1.19 -2.48
C LEU A 101 -2.62 0.05 -1.77
N VAL A 102 -2.72 -0.04 -0.44
CA VAL A 102 -3.07 1.08 0.43
C VAL A 102 -1.87 1.37 1.33
N LEU A 103 -1.32 2.57 1.25
CA LEU A 103 -0.30 3.06 2.16
C LEU A 103 -0.91 4.16 3.02
N TYR A 104 -0.83 3.99 4.34
CA TYR A 104 -1.38 4.92 5.31
C TYR A 104 -0.32 5.34 6.32
N ASP A 105 0.03 6.62 6.33
CA ASP A 105 1.06 7.18 7.22
C ASP A 105 2.39 6.40 7.13
N CYS A 106 2.83 6.09 5.90
CA CYS A 106 4.12 5.44 5.64
C CYS A 106 5.12 6.47 5.10
N ALA A 107 5.73 7.27 5.96
CA ALA A 107 6.50 8.46 5.54
C ALA A 107 7.74 8.15 4.68
N ARG A 108 8.24 6.92 4.74
CA ARG A 108 9.40 6.44 3.95
C ARG A 108 9.03 5.73 2.64
N LEU A 109 7.74 5.55 2.39
CA LEU A 109 7.21 4.90 1.19
C LEU A 109 6.52 5.94 0.28
N GLU A 110 7.20 7.07 0.05
CA GLU A 110 6.74 8.18 -0.79
C GLU A 110 7.80 8.50 -1.86
N GLY A 111 7.43 9.28 -2.89
CA GLY A 111 8.34 9.74 -3.92
C GLY A 111 8.95 8.61 -4.75
N ALA A 112 10.28 8.63 -4.85
CA ALA A 112 11.05 7.60 -5.55
C ALA A 112 10.94 6.21 -4.91
N ALA A 113 10.53 6.10 -3.64
CA ALA A 113 10.40 4.80 -2.98
C ALA A 113 9.35 3.90 -3.61
N LEU A 114 8.39 4.48 -4.35
CA LEU A 114 7.32 3.77 -5.06
C LEU A 114 7.74 3.20 -6.42
N GLU A 115 9.00 3.41 -6.84
CA GLU A 115 9.53 2.89 -8.11
C GLU A 115 9.21 1.39 -8.35
N PRO A 116 9.35 0.49 -7.36
CA PRO A 116 9.08 -0.94 -7.56
C PRO A 116 7.63 -1.25 -7.97
N LEU A 117 6.66 -0.39 -7.64
CA LEU A 117 5.25 -0.62 -7.94
C LEU A 117 4.95 -0.66 -9.45
N GLN A 118 5.81 -0.05 -10.27
CA GLN A 118 5.67 -0.06 -11.73
C GLN A 118 5.81 -1.47 -12.33
N ARG A 119 6.46 -2.38 -11.59
CA ARG A 119 6.63 -3.78 -11.98
C ARG A 119 5.41 -4.64 -11.61
N CYS A 120 4.49 -4.13 -10.80
CA CYS A 120 3.25 -4.83 -10.44
C CYS A 120 2.30 -4.88 -11.64
N ALA A 121 2.35 -5.99 -12.39
CA ALA A 121 1.64 -6.14 -13.67
C ALA A 121 0.09 -6.07 -13.58
N LYS A 122 -0.49 -6.24 -12.39
CA LYS A 122 -1.94 -6.23 -12.16
C LYS A 122 -2.41 -5.16 -11.19
N LEU A 123 -1.55 -4.22 -10.79
CA LEU A 123 -1.92 -3.17 -9.85
C LEU A 123 -2.92 -2.21 -10.52
N GLU A 124 -4.13 -2.18 -9.98
CA GLU A 124 -5.27 -1.41 -10.50
C GLU A 124 -5.64 -0.26 -9.58
N THR A 125 -5.46 -0.44 -8.27
CA THR A 125 -5.83 0.56 -7.26
C THR A 125 -4.66 0.90 -6.37
N VAL A 126 -4.35 2.19 -6.25
CA VAL A 126 -3.37 2.69 -5.28
C VAL A 126 -4.04 3.77 -4.44
N ARG A 127 -3.90 3.65 -3.12
CA ARG A 127 -4.34 4.66 -2.17
C ARG A 127 -3.16 5.09 -1.35
N LEU A 128 -2.85 6.38 -1.41
CA LEU A 128 -1.77 6.98 -0.65
C LEU A 128 -2.40 7.97 0.32
N HIS A 129 -2.25 7.69 1.61
CA HIS A 129 -2.41 8.67 2.66
C HIS A 129 -1.01 9.08 3.11
N ALA A 130 -0.56 10.19 2.53
CA ALA A 130 0.79 10.73 2.68
C ALA A 130 0.70 12.11 3.29
N LYS A 131 1.73 12.53 4.04
CA LYS A 131 1.75 13.89 4.59
C LYS A 131 1.88 14.93 3.48
N SER A 132 2.73 14.65 2.50
CA SER A 132 2.98 15.51 1.34
C SER A 132 3.22 14.67 0.11
N VAL A 133 2.32 14.74 -0.88
CA VAL A 133 2.50 14.11 -2.18
C VAL A 133 3.25 15.08 -3.10
N ASP A 134 4.47 14.70 -3.48
CA ASP A 134 5.33 15.47 -4.39
C ASP A 134 5.17 15.06 -5.87
N ALA A 135 5.77 15.82 -6.78
CA ALA A 135 5.76 15.50 -8.21
C ALA A 135 6.38 14.12 -8.52
N ALA A 136 7.46 13.76 -7.82
CA ALA A 136 8.15 12.49 -8.02
C ALA A 136 7.26 11.28 -7.72
N THR A 137 6.45 11.35 -6.66
CA THR A 137 5.44 10.34 -6.30
C THR A 137 4.48 10.10 -7.46
N LEU A 138 3.94 11.18 -8.02
CA LEU A 138 2.98 11.10 -9.12
C LEU A 138 3.62 10.59 -10.40
N GLU A 139 4.85 10.99 -10.71
CA GLU A 139 5.58 10.46 -11.86
C GLU A 139 5.81 8.95 -11.78
N GLN A 140 6.14 8.41 -10.60
CA GLN A 140 6.28 6.95 -10.43
C GLN A 140 4.94 6.24 -10.63
N LEU A 141 3.83 6.80 -10.12
CA LEU A 141 2.50 6.21 -10.28
C LEU A 141 1.97 6.29 -11.71
N ALA A 142 2.31 7.34 -12.45
CA ALA A 142 1.96 7.49 -13.87
C ALA A 142 2.58 6.38 -14.74
N ARG A 143 3.68 5.75 -14.29
CA ARG A 143 4.31 4.61 -14.97
C ARG A 143 3.60 3.28 -14.69
N CYS A 144 2.67 3.21 -13.73
CA CYS A 144 1.83 2.05 -13.48
C CYS A 144 0.71 1.95 -14.52
N LYS A 145 1.01 1.37 -15.68
CA LYS A 145 0.12 1.34 -16.89
C LYS A 145 -1.26 0.68 -16.69
N ARG A 146 -1.46 -0.05 -15.59
CA ARG A 146 -2.72 -0.77 -15.29
C ARG A 146 -3.55 -0.09 -14.20
N LEU A 147 -3.06 1.03 -13.67
CA LEU A 147 -3.75 1.76 -12.62
C LEU A 147 -5.05 2.36 -13.16
N ARG A 148 -6.15 2.05 -12.48
CA ARG A 148 -7.53 2.49 -12.78
C ARG A 148 -8.08 3.41 -11.71
N SER A 149 -7.58 3.32 -10.48
CA SER A 149 -8.03 4.16 -9.37
C SER A 149 -6.83 4.61 -8.56
N LEU A 150 -6.62 5.92 -8.50
CA LEU A 150 -5.62 6.53 -7.66
C LEU A 150 -6.31 7.46 -6.66
N ARG A 151 -6.22 7.12 -5.38
CA ARG A 151 -6.70 8.00 -4.31
C ARG A 151 -5.50 8.59 -3.58
N LEU A 152 -5.44 9.90 -3.56
CA LEU A 152 -4.45 10.68 -2.84
C LEU A 152 -5.17 11.43 -1.73
N THR A 153 -4.70 11.24 -0.51
CA THR A 153 -5.24 11.89 0.69
C THR A 153 -4.05 12.47 1.43
N GLY A 154 -4.06 13.78 1.67
CA GLY A 154 -2.89 14.47 2.20
C GLY A 154 -2.69 15.83 1.55
N SER A 155 -1.62 16.52 1.94
CA SER A 155 -1.27 17.77 1.25
C SER A 155 -0.60 17.47 -0.08
N LEU A 156 -0.97 18.20 -1.12
CA LEU A 156 -0.26 18.20 -2.40
C LEU A 156 0.84 19.27 -2.32
N ALA A 157 2.06 18.89 -2.65
CA ALA A 157 3.12 19.86 -2.85
C ALA A 157 2.79 20.75 -4.06
N PRO A 158 3.23 22.02 -4.08
CA PRO A 158 2.89 22.96 -5.16
C PRO A 158 3.41 22.53 -6.54
N ASP A 159 4.47 21.72 -6.59
CA ASP A 159 5.02 21.12 -7.82
C ASP A 159 4.23 19.88 -8.30
N ALA A 160 3.42 19.28 -7.42
CA ALA A 160 2.65 18.08 -7.73
C ALA A 160 1.44 18.35 -8.65
N GLU A 161 0.96 19.59 -8.76
CA GLU A 161 -0.18 19.91 -9.64
C GLU A 161 0.12 19.62 -11.11
N ALA A 162 1.31 19.97 -11.58
CA ALA A 162 1.73 19.69 -12.96
C ALA A 162 1.86 18.17 -13.21
N ALA A 163 2.43 17.44 -12.25
CA ALA A 163 2.56 16.00 -12.33
C ALA A 163 1.19 15.29 -12.27
N LEU A 164 0.21 15.84 -11.54
CA LEU A 164 -1.16 15.33 -11.50
C LEU A 164 -1.86 15.48 -12.86
N ALA A 165 -1.64 16.60 -13.55
CA ALA A 165 -2.13 16.81 -14.91
C ALA A 165 -1.47 15.84 -15.90
N ALA A 166 -0.15 15.62 -15.78
CA ALA A 166 0.57 14.64 -16.57
C ALA A 166 0.07 13.21 -16.31
N LEU A 167 -0.20 12.84 -15.06
CA LEU A 167 -0.72 11.53 -14.68
C LEU A 167 -2.10 11.27 -15.29
N ARG A 168 -3.01 12.26 -15.25
CA ARG A 168 -4.31 12.18 -15.91
C ARG A 168 -4.21 12.01 -17.43
N THR A 169 -3.17 12.58 -18.03
CA THR A 169 -2.91 12.46 -19.47
C THR A 169 -2.30 11.10 -19.81
N ALA A 170 -1.40 10.58 -18.98
CA ALA A 170 -0.75 9.29 -19.15
C ALA A 170 -1.69 8.10 -18.91
N LEU A 171 -2.65 8.28 -17.98
CA LEU A 171 -3.63 7.28 -17.58
C LEU A 171 -5.05 7.85 -17.69
N PRO A 172 -5.59 8.00 -18.92
CA PRO A 172 -6.92 8.61 -19.13
C PRO A 172 -8.05 7.80 -18.51
N ASP A 173 -7.87 6.49 -18.36
CA ASP A 173 -8.83 5.58 -17.73
C ASP A 173 -8.70 5.52 -16.20
N CYS A 174 -7.73 6.24 -15.61
CA CYS A 174 -7.49 6.23 -14.18
C CYS A 174 -8.31 7.33 -13.47
N ILE A 175 -9.15 6.91 -12.53
CA ILE A 175 -9.92 7.80 -11.67
C ILE A 175 -8.97 8.32 -10.59
N VAL A 176 -8.56 9.58 -10.73
CA VAL A 176 -7.69 10.25 -9.76
C VAL A 176 -8.53 11.10 -8.82
N VAL A 177 -8.63 10.67 -7.57
CA VAL A 177 -9.28 11.41 -6.48
C VAL A 177 -8.20 11.97 -5.57
N ALA A 178 -7.96 13.28 -5.65
CA ALA A 178 -7.13 13.99 -4.69
C ALA A 178 -8.04 14.74 -3.72
N ALA A 179 -8.04 14.35 -2.45
CA ALA A 179 -8.70 15.11 -1.40
C ALA A 179 -7.79 16.28 -1.01
N LYS A 180 -8.33 17.50 -1.06
CA LYS A 180 -7.63 18.75 -0.75
C LYS A 180 -7.70 19.06 0.74
#